data_AF-A0AAV9BVJ4-F1
#
_entry.id   AF-A0AAV9BVJ4-F1
#
_cell.length_a   1.000
_cell.length_b   1.000
_cell.length_c   1.000
_cell.angle_alpha   90.00
_cell.angle_beta   90.00
_cell.angle_gamma   90.00
#
_symmetry.space_group_name_H-M   'P 1'
#
loop_
_entity.id
_entity.type
_entity.pdbx_description
1 polymer ?
#
loop_
_entity_poly.entity_id
_entity_poly.type
_entity_poly.pdbx_seq_one_letter_code
_entity_poly.pdbx_strand_id
1 'polypeptide(L)'
;MAALSFPLGFKLKPLPPPTPTTTFELNLSRASTVPLRSNLRFRSVVRKNKDADAEIYDEEWQARQRERTKEWHRTRQEEEEEEERKVAEYREIGMRMMGYPEEDVRNARRLVSSFITSAEEVEEKIEAAAEKGDLNELVLMVICNRLDLARRDDEKDAIRSLDLLYRRVETEILRRESTPAMRLLNDLLNLHDGFDDEEWLKECRKLMIDTFPREDPFSILVPAGFDIDSHQGRMVPPEDDDILLRVDFVREVDELLQEVQSENVVAEFQQGFDAEAVAARLKQQEKQQIIRQVQSLLDLAMSLKW
;
A
#
# COMPACT_ATOMS: atom_id res chain seq x y z
N MET A 1 3.81 6.17 14.18
CA MET A 1 5.19 5.76 13.86
C MET A 1 5.24 4.24 13.71
N ALA A 2 5.00 3.76 12.51
CA ALA A 2 5.37 2.41 12.07
C ALA A 2 5.73 2.55 10.59
N ALA A 3 7.03 2.50 10.29
CA ALA A 3 7.54 2.57 8.94
C ALA A 3 7.28 1.22 8.27
N LEU A 4 6.47 1.22 7.22
CA LEU A 4 6.36 0.06 6.33
C LEU A 4 7.65 0.02 5.50
N SER A 5 8.58 -0.83 5.91
CA SER A 5 9.80 -1.13 5.17
C SER A 5 9.51 -2.32 4.25
N PHE A 6 9.60 -2.10 2.94
CA PHE A 6 9.58 -3.17 1.95
C PHE A 6 11.01 -3.48 1.48
N PRO A 7 11.38 -4.77 1.36
CA PRO A 7 12.66 -5.19 0.80
C PRO A 7 12.49 -5.48 -0.69
N LEU A 8 13.05 -4.65 -1.57
CA LEU A 8 13.24 -5.01 -2.97
C LEU A 8 14.69 -4.77 -3.36
N GLY A 9 15.46 -5.85 -3.35
CA GLY A 9 16.78 -5.90 -3.93
C GLY A 9 16.69 -6.31 -5.39
N PHE A 10 16.93 -5.39 -6.33
CA PHE A 10 17.50 -5.70 -7.64
C PHE A 10 18.33 -4.51 -8.17
N LYS A 11 19.50 -4.84 -8.71
CA LYS A 11 20.58 -3.93 -9.14
C LYS A 11 20.17 -3.00 -10.30
N LEU A 12 20.25 -1.68 -10.08
CA LEU A 12 20.26 -0.68 -11.15
C LEU A 12 21.70 -0.45 -11.66
N LYS A 13 21.87 -0.43 -12.99
CA LYS A 13 23.08 0.08 -13.67
C LYS A 13 23.06 1.62 -13.67
N PRO A 14 24.18 2.31 -13.38
CA PRO A 14 24.20 3.77 -13.34
C PRO A 14 24.32 4.37 -14.75
N LEU A 15 23.48 5.37 -15.06
CA LEU A 15 23.68 6.30 -16.18
C LEU A 15 24.28 7.63 -15.69
N PRO A 16 25.09 8.32 -16.51
CA PRO A 16 25.86 9.49 -16.12
C PRO A 16 25.03 10.79 -16.04
N PRO A 17 25.49 11.79 -15.27
CA PRO A 17 24.75 13.04 -15.03
C PRO A 17 24.88 14.05 -16.20
N PRO A 18 23.83 14.85 -16.48
CA PRO A 18 23.96 16.03 -17.34
C PRO A 18 24.59 17.22 -16.59
N THR A 19 25.44 17.94 -17.32
CA THR A 19 26.24 19.11 -16.89
C THR A 19 25.43 20.40 -16.71
N PRO A 20 25.84 21.32 -15.83
CA PRO A 20 25.18 22.62 -15.63
C PRO A 20 25.63 23.67 -16.65
N THR A 21 24.68 24.44 -17.20
CA THR A 21 24.95 25.59 -18.07
C THR A 21 24.38 26.87 -17.48
N THR A 22 25.32 27.77 -17.15
CA THR A 22 25.29 29.24 -17.32
C THR A 22 24.43 30.10 -16.39
N THR A 23 25.18 30.63 -15.43
CA THR A 23 25.14 31.93 -14.72
C THR A 23 24.64 33.11 -15.56
N PHE A 24 23.73 33.90 -14.97
CA PHE A 24 23.56 35.32 -15.27
C PHE A 24 23.57 36.10 -13.94
N GLU A 25 24.70 36.77 -13.67
CA GLU A 25 24.76 37.90 -12.74
C GLU A 25 24.20 39.14 -13.43
N LEU A 26 23.63 40.09 -12.68
CA LEU A 26 23.88 41.53 -12.88
C LEU A 26 23.36 42.36 -11.67
N ASN A 27 24.33 42.86 -10.89
CA ASN A 27 24.51 44.24 -10.42
C ASN A 27 23.49 44.93 -9.49
N LEU A 28 23.84 44.87 -8.20
CA LEU A 28 23.51 45.84 -7.16
C LEU A 28 24.29 47.16 -7.40
N SER A 29 23.59 48.29 -7.55
CA SER A 29 24.20 49.62 -7.72
C SER A 29 24.11 50.49 -6.47
N ARG A 30 25.24 51.18 -6.25
CA ARG A 30 25.69 51.95 -5.09
C ARG A 30 24.99 53.29 -4.88
N ALA A 31 24.84 53.63 -3.60
CA ALA A 31 25.07 54.92 -2.92
C ALA A 31 25.12 56.24 -3.72
N SER A 32 24.30 57.19 -3.28
CA SER A 32 24.50 58.63 -3.52
C SER A 32 24.53 59.39 -2.19
N THR A 33 25.69 59.98 -1.91
CA THR A 33 26.01 60.91 -0.81
C THR A 33 25.79 62.35 -1.24
N VAL A 34 25.18 63.18 -0.38
CA VAL A 34 25.13 64.65 -0.52
C VAL A 34 25.64 65.29 0.78
N PRO A 35 26.47 66.37 0.74
CA PRO A 35 27.22 66.84 1.90
C PRO A 35 26.57 67.97 2.71
N LEU A 36 27.14 68.14 3.91
CA LEU A 36 26.94 69.13 4.98
C LEU A 36 26.61 70.58 4.58
N ARG A 37 25.79 71.23 5.42
CA ARG A 37 26.03 72.61 5.86
C ARG A 37 25.74 72.79 7.37
N SER A 38 26.72 73.37 8.03
CA SER A 38 26.79 73.73 9.45
C SER A 38 26.15 75.09 9.75
N ASN A 39 25.48 75.21 10.90
CA ASN A 39 25.74 76.22 11.95
C ASN A 39 24.49 76.41 12.83
N LEU A 40 24.63 76.20 14.14
CA LEU A 40 24.02 77.05 15.18
C LEU A 40 24.64 76.70 16.55
N ARG A 41 25.08 77.74 17.26
CA ARG A 41 25.68 77.70 18.60
C ARG A 41 24.64 78.08 19.67
N PHE A 42 25.00 77.72 20.90
CA PHE A 42 24.45 78.07 22.22
C PHE A 42 23.29 77.17 22.67
N ARG A 43 23.23 76.65 23.90
CA ARG A 43 23.79 77.12 25.18
C ARG A 43 23.77 75.94 26.17
N SER A 44 24.86 75.70 26.89
CA SER A 44 24.90 74.72 27.98
C SER A 44 24.10 75.23 29.19
N VAL A 45 23.02 74.55 29.55
CA VAL A 45 22.41 74.65 30.87
C VAL A 45 22.48 73.27 31.51
N VAL A 46 23.28 73.19 32.57
CA VAL A 46 23.33 72.04 33.47
C VAL A 46 21.93 71.82 34.05
N ARG A 47 21.30 70.70 33.70
CA ARG A 47 20.25 70.09 34.51
C ARG A 47 20.78 68.78 35.05
N LYS A 48 20.56 68.64 36.35
CA LYS A 48 21.14 67.65 37.24
C LYS A 48 20.18 66.47 37.31
N ASN A 49 20.72 65.29 37.03
CA ASN A 49 20.27 63.95 37.42
C ASN A 49 18.80 63.59 37.16
N LYS A 50 18.51 63.14 35.93
CA LYS A 50 17.42 62.20 35.59
C LYS A 50 17.70 61.33 34.36
N ASP A 51 18.91 61.41 33.79
CA ASP A 51 19.18 60.89 32.44
C ASP A 51 19.71 59.44 32.43
N ALA A 52 20.36 58.97 33.50
CA ALA A 52 20.90 57.61 33.55
C ALA A 52 19.81 56.52 33.54
N ASP A 53 18.69 56.74 34.25
CA ASP A 53 17.55 55.81 34.23
C ASP A 53 16.78 55.89 32.90
N ALA A 54 16.83 57.04 32.20
CA ALA A 54 16.20 57.22 30.90
C ALA A 54 17.04 56.62 29.75
N GLU A 55 18.37 56.71 29.81
CA GLU A 55 19.29 56.06 28.86
C GLU A 55 19.25 54.53 28.98
N ILE A 56 19.22 54.00 30.21
CA ILE A 56 19.03 52.56 30.45
C ILE A 56 17.63 52.12 29.97
N TYR A 57 16.59 52.93 30.18
CA TYR A 57 15.24 52.63 29.69
C TYR A 57 15.15 52.64 28.16
N ASP A 58 15.84 53.56 27.47
CA ASP A 58 15.92 53.60 26.01
C ASP A 58 16.77 52.45 25.44
N GLU A 59 17.88 52.08 26.08
CA GLU A 59 18.70 50.92 25.67
C GLU A 59 17.99 49.59 25.93
N GLU A 60 17.32 49.43 27.07
CA GLU A 60 16.49 48.26 27.37
C GLU A 60 15.25 48.18 26.47
N TRP A 61 14.66 49.32 26.11
CA TRP A 61 13.55 49.39 25.17
C TRP A 61 14.01 49.02 23.75
N GLN A 62 15.16 49.53 23.31
CA GLN A 62 15.77 49.15 22.03
C GLN A 62 16.20 47.68 22.02
N ALA A 63 16.73 47.16 23.14
CA ALA A 63 17.08 45.75 23.29
C ALA A 63 15.84 44.87 23.18
N ARG A 64 14.74 45.22 23.86
CA ARG A 64 13.45 44.53 23.75
C ARG A 64 12.85 44.59 22.35
N GLN A 65 13.04 45.69 21.61
CA GLN A 65 12.62 45.75 20.20
C GLN A 65 13.46 44.83 19.31
N ARG A 66 14.79 44.83 19.47
CA ARG A 66 15.69 43.93 18.72
C ARG A 66 15.40 42.46 19.04
N GLU A 67 15.13 42.15 20.31
CA GLU A 67 14.78 40.82 20.77
C GLU A 67 13.43 40.39 20.19
N ARG A 68 12.40 41.26 20.24
CA ARG A 68 11.10 41.00 19.59
C ARG A 68 11.23 40.77 18.08
N THR A 69 12.08 41.52 17.37
CA THR A 69 12.34 41.30 15.94
C THR A 69 13.06 39.98 15.68
N LYS A 70 14.03 39.61 16.53
CA LYS A 70 14.73 38.32 16.44
C LYS A 70 13.81 37.13 16.71
N GLU A 71 12.95 37.24 17.74
CA GLU A 71 11.93 36.23 18.04
C GLU A 71 10.95 36.07 16.88
N TRP A 72 10.48 37.18 16.32
CA TRP A 72 9.59 37.16 15.15
C TRP A 72 10.25 36.49 13.94
N HIS A 73 11.52 36.80 13.64
CA HIS A 73 12.26 36.13 12.57
C HIS A 73 12.53 34.66 12.87
N ARG A 74 12.77 34.28 14.13
CA ARG A 74 12.97 32.89 14.52
C ARG A 74 11.68 32.09 14.32
N THR A 75 10.54 32.60 14.81
CA THR A 75 9.23 31.96 14.61
C THR A 75 8.89 31.84 13.13
N ARG A 76 9.19 32.88 12.33
CA ARG A 76 8.99 32.84 10.88
C ARG A 76 9.88 31.78 10.20
N GLN A 77 11.14 31.64 10.62
CA GLN A 77 12.03 30.59 10.11
C GLN A 77 11.54 29.21 10.51
N GLU A 78 11.09 29.03 11.76
CA GLU A 78 10.51 27.77 12.23
C GLU A 78 9.24 27.41 11.43
N GLU A 79 8.36 28.38 11.15
CA GLU A 79 7.18 28.19 10.30
C GLU A 79 7.57 27.86 8.84
N GLU A 80 8.52 28.58 8.25
CA GLU A 80 9.03 28.32 6.90
C GLU A 80 9.69 26.93 6.81
N GLU A 81 10.44 26.49 7.82
CA GLU A 81 11.03 25.15 7.89
C GLU A 81 9.97 24.04 8.04
N GLU A 82 8.91 24.29 8.81
CA GLU A 82 7.77 23.36 8.93
C GLU A 82 6.98 23.27 7.63
N GLU A 83 6.78 24.40 6.94
CA GLU A 83 6.17 24.43 5.60
C GLU A 83 7.05 23.70 4.58
N GLU A 84 8.35 23.95 4.56
CA GLU A 84 9.29 23.25 3.69
C GLU A 84 9.29 21.74 3.94
N ARG A 85 9.22 21.32 5.21
CA ARG A 85 9.09 19.91 5.58
C ARG A 85 7.82 19.30 5.03
N LYS A 86 6.67 19.97 5.20
CA LYS A 86 5.39 19.52 4.62
C LYS A 86 5.48 19.42 3.09
N VAL A 87 5.99 20.45 2.42
CA VAL A 87 6.12 20.49 0.95
C VAL A 87 7.09 19.42 0.44
N ALA A 88 8.15 19.09 1.19
CA ALA A 88 9.06 17.99 0.86
C ALA A 88 8.35 16.64 0.94
N GLU A 89 7.56 16.40 1.99
CA GLU A 89 6.79 15.17 2.15
C GLU A 89 5.74 14.99 1.04
N TYR A 90 5.02 16.06 0.65
CA TYR A 90 4.09 16.02 -0.49
C TYR A 90 4.80 15.72 -1.82
N ARG A 91 6.00 16.28 -2.01
CA ARG A 91 6.83 16.00 -3.19
C ARG A 91 7.29 14.54 -3.22
N GLU A 92 7.68 13.97 -2.08
CA GLU A 92 8.09 12.58 -1.98
C GLU A 92 6.96 11.62 -2.40
N ILE A 93 5.74 11.84 -1.92
CA ILE A 93 4.55 11.06 -2.31
C ILE A 93 4.32 11.15 -3.83
N GLY A 94 4.44 12.34 -4.41
CA GLY A 94 4.28 12.55 -5.85
C GLY A 94 5.35 11.88 -6.72
N MET A 95 6.57 11.68 -6.19
CA MET A 95 7.70 11.12 -6.93
C MET A 95 7.66 9.58 -7.05
N ARG A 96 6.89 8.86 -6.23
CA ARG A 96 6.89 7.38 -6.24
C ARG A 96 6.51 6.73 -7.57
N MET A 97 5.74 7.45 -8.41
CA MET A 97 5.28 6.93 -9.71
C MET A 97 6.17 7.34 -10.89
N MET A 98 7.24 8.10 -10.68
CA MET A 98 8.11 8.60 -11.76
C MET A 98 8.91 7.50 -12.49
N GLY A 99 8.90 6.26 -11.99
CA GLY A 99 9.56 5.10 -12.61
C GLY A 99 8.68 4.29 -13.56
N TYR A 100 7.38 4.59 -13.66
CA TYR A 100 6.43 3.84 -14.49
C TYR A 100 6.11 4.60 -15.78
N PRO A 101 5.68 3.90 -16.85
CA PRO A 101 5.21 4.56 -18.07
C PRO A 101 4.07 5.54 -17.77
N GLU A 102 4.20 6.76 -18.29
CA GLU A 102 3.31 7.86 -17.93
C GLU A 102 1.85 7.63 -18.41
N GLU A 103 1.68 6.82 -19.45
CA GLU A 103 0.38 6.39 -19.97
C GLU A 103 -0.32 5.43 -18.98
N ASP A 104 0.40 4.44 -18.46
CA ASP A 104 -0.13 3.50 -17.48
C ASP A 104 -0.52 4.21 -16.18
N VAL A 105 0.31 5.16 -15.73
CA VAL A 105 0.01 5.99 -14.55
C VAL A 105 -1.25 6.82 -14.77
N ARG A 106 -1.42 7.39 -15.97
CA ARG A 106 -2.63 8.15 -16.33
C ARG A 106 -3.88 7.25 -16.37
N ASN A 107 -3.77 6.05 -16.92
CA ASN A 107 -4.87 5.10 -16.99
C ASN A 107 -5.26 4.63 -15.59
N ALA A 108 -4.30 4.25 -14.74
CA ALA A 108 -4.53 3.89 -13.34
C ALA A 108 -5.20 5.03 -12.55
N ARG A 109 -4.72 6.27 -12.71
CA ARG A 109 -5.36 7.45 -12.09
C ARG A 109 -6.81 7.65 -12.54
N ARG A 110 -7.09 7.45 -13.83
CA ARG A 110 -8.45 7.55 -14.38
C ARG A 110 -9.35 6.46 -13.82
N LEU A 111 -8.85 5.23 -13.73
CA LEU A 111 -9.57 4.08 -13.20
C LEU A 111 -9.92 4.29 -11.72
N VAL A 112 -8.96 4.67 -10.88
CA VAL A 112 -9.20 4.99 -9.46
C VAL A 112 -10.19 6.15 -9.29
N SER A 113 -10.07 7.20 -10.10
CA SER A 113 -11.07 8.28 -10.10
C SER A 113 -12.46 7.76 -10.48
N SER A 114 -12.56 6.82 -11.41
CA SER A 114 -13.84 6.23 -11.79
C SER A 114 -14.45 5.43 -10.65
N PHE A 115 -13.66 4.61 -9.93
CA PHE A 115 -14.14 3.85 -8.76
C PHE A 115 -14.72 4.76 -7.68
N ILE A 116 -13.98 5.80 -7.30
CA ILE A 116 -14.42 6.78 -6.29
C ILE A 116 -15.72 7.48 -6.71
N THR A 117 -15.86 7.79 -8.00
CA THR A 117 -17.06 8.47 -8.53
C THR A 117 -18.27 7.53 -8.60
N SER A 118 -18.05 6.23 -8.71
CA SER A 118 -19.10 5.25 -9.02
C SER A 118 -19.90 4.80 -7.80
N ALA A 119 -19.45 5.13 -6.59
CA ALA A 119 -20.12 4.90 -5.31
C ALA A 119 -20.83 3.53 -5.16
N GLU A 120 -22.08 3.42 -5.63
CA GLU A 120 -22.90 2.19 -5.58
C GLU A 120 -22.45 1.12 -6.59
N GLU A 121 -22.01 1.50 -7.79
CA GLU A 121 -21.57 0.59 -8.85
C GLU A 121 -20.07 0.25 -8.78
N VAL A 122 -19.42 0.56 -7.65
CA VAL A 122 -17.96 0.41 -7.52
C VAL A 122 -17.54 -1.07 -7.63
N GLU A 123 -18.35 -1.98 -7.10
CA GLU A 123 -18.09 -3.42 -7.11
C GLU A 123 -18.09 -3.97 -8.54
N GLU A 124 -19.15 -3.72 -9.30
CA GLU A 124 -19.28 -4.14 -10.69
C GLU A 124 -18.14 -3.58 -11.56
N LYS A 125 -17.69 -2.35 -11.29
CA LYS A 125 -16.57 -1.75 -12.02
C LYS A 125 -15.22 -2.34 -11.65
N ILE A 126 -15.03 -2.75 -10.40
CA ILE A 126 -13.82 -3.47 -10.00
C ILE A 126 -13.79 -4.82 -10.71
N GLU A 127 -14.88 -5.58 -10.69
CA GLU A 127 -14.98 -6.87 -11.39
C GLU A 127 -14.76 -6.71 -12.91
N ALA A 128 -15.41 -5.73 -13.55
CA ALA A 128 -15.25 -5.48 -14.98
C ALA A 128 -13.83 -5.01 -15.35
N ALA A 129 -13.15 -4.27 -14.47
CA ALA A 129 -11.74 -3.90 -14.65
C ALA A 129 -10.82 -5.10 -14.46
N ALA A 130 -11.15 -6.02 -13.55
CA ALA A 130 -10.45 -7.28 -13.36
C ALA A 130 -10.56 -8.17 -14.59
N GLU A 131 -11.75 -8.28 -15.18
CA GLU A 131 -11.99 -9.05 -16.42
C GLU A 131 -11.17 -8.53 -17.60
N LYS A 132 -10.97 -7.21 -17.68
CA LYS A 132 -10.17 -6.57 -18.73
C LYS A 132 -8.66 -6.68 -18.49
N GLY A 133 -8.23 -7.04 -17.28
CA GLY A 133 -6.81 -7.04 -16.89
C GLY A 133 -6.26 -5.64 -16.62
N ASP A 134 -7.12 -4.66 -16.30
CA ASP A 134 -6.73 -3.28 -16.00
C ASP A 134 -6.38 -3.07 -14.50
N LEU A 135 -6.74 -4.04 -13.63
CA LEU A 135 -6.37 -4.05 -12.22
C LEU A 135 -4.94 -4.54 -12.03
N ASN A 136 -4.00 -3.59 -11.98
CA ASN A 136 -2.57 -3.87 -11.77
C ASN A 136 -2.07 -3.25 -10.45
N GLU A 137 -0.86 -3.62 -10.03
CA GLU A 137 -0.15 -3.03 -8.88
C GLU A 137 -0.11 -1.49 -8.92
N LEU A 138 -0.04 -0.92 -10.13
CA LEU A 138 -0.05 0.53 -10.33
C LEU A 138 -1.35 1.20 -9.83
N VAL A 139 -2.48 0.50 -9.91
CA VAL A 139 -3.78 0.96 -9.39
C VAL A 139 -3.73 1.02 -7.86
N LEU A 140 -3.21 -0.02 -7.21
CA LEU A 140 -3.01 -0.04 -5.75
C LEU A 140 -2.11 1.10 -5.31
N MET A 141 -0.98 1.32 -6.00
CA MET A 141 -0.06 2.41 -5.68
C MET A 141 -0.71 3.80 -5.84
N VAL A 142 -1.57 4.00 -6.83
CA VAL A 142 -2.35 5.24 -6.97
C VAL A 142 -3.32 5.43 -5.80
N ILE A 143 -4.00 4.36 -5.35
CA ILE A 143 -4.88 4.40 -4.18
C ILE A 143 -4.06 4.72 -2.93
N CYS A 144 -2.92 4.06 -2.71
CA CYS A 144 -2.00 4.34 -1.59
C CYS A 144 -1.54 5.79 -1.57
N ASN A 145 -1.18 6.36 -2.72
CA ASN A 145 -0.76 7.77 -2.77
C ASN A 145 -1.91 8.72 -2.39
N ARG A 146 -3.15 8.44 -2.81
CA ARG A 146 -4.32 9.22 -2.37
C ARG A 146 -4.60 9.05 -0.88
N LEU A 147 -4.42 7.84 -0.37
CA LEU A 147 -4.62 7.50 1.03
C LEU A 147 -3.58 8.22 1.92
N ASP A 148 -2.32 8.28 1.48
CA ASP A 148 -1.28 9.06 2.14
C ASP A 148 -1.62 10.56 2.17
N LEU A 149 -2.11 11.14 1.07
CA LEU A 149 -2.59 12.52 1.05
C LEU A 149 -3.74 12.74 2.04
N ALA A 150 -4.77 11.89 2.01
CA ALA A 150 -5.91 11.96 2.92
C ALA A 150 -5.50 11.84 4.40
N ARG A 151 -4.49 11.03 4.71
CA ARG A 151 -3.90 10.92 6.06
C ARG A 151 -3.21 12.21 6.50
N ARG A 152 -2.58 12.94 5.59
CA ARG A 152 -1.93 14.23 5.89
C ARG A 152 -2.95 15.34 6.12
N ASP A 153 -4.05 15.31 5.37
CA ASP A 153 -5.14 16.28 5.48
C ASP A 153 -6.15 15.94 6.60
N ASP A 154 -5.93 14.86 7.37
CA ASP A 154 -6.82 14.31 8.42
C ASP A 154 -8.27 14.05 7.94
N GLU A 155 -8.42 13.66 6.67
CA GLU A 155 -9.73 13.38 6.06
C GLU A 155 -10.22 11.96 6.41
N LYS A 156 -10.76 11.79 7.62
CA LYS A 156 -11.14 10.47 8.16
C LYS A 156 -12.07 9.64 7.27
N ASP A 157 -13.04 10.28 6.61
CA ASP A 157 -13.96 9.57 5.71
C ASP A 157 -13.31 9.17 4.39
N ALA A 158 -12.41 10.01 3.85
CA ALA A 158 -11.59 9.67 2.69
C ALA A 158 -10.63 8.52 3.02
N ILE A 159 -9.99 8.54 4.20
CA ILE A 159 -9.12 7.46 4.66
C ILE A 159 -9.89 6.14 4.73
N ARG A 160 -11.08 6.13 5.35
CA ARG A 160 -11.90 4.91 5.47
C ARG A 160 -12.34 4.37 4.11
N SER A 161 -12.85 5.25 3.23
CA SER A 161 -13.33 4.83 1.91
C SER A 161 -12.19 4.34 1.01
N LEU A 162 -11.03 5.02 1.02
CA LEU A 162 -9.85 4.59 0.26
C LEU A 162 -9.24 3.29 0.81
N ASP A 163 -9.28 3.05 2.13
CA ASP A 163 -8.81 1.79 2.72
C ASP A 163 -9.69 0.61 2.30
N LEU A 164 -11.02 0.79 2.29
CA LEU A 164 -11.95 -0.21 1.79
C LEU A 164 -11.73 -0.49 0.30
N LEU A 165 -11.56 0.57 -0.50
CA LEU A 165 -11.27 0.44 -1.92
C LEU A 165 -9.94 -0.27 -2.17
N TYR A 166 -8.89 0.09 -1.43
CA TYR A 166 -7.58 -0.56 -1.51
C TYR A 166 -7.71 -2.06 -1.27
N ARG A 167 -8.31 -2.46 -0.13
CA ARG A 167 -8.46 -3.88 0.22
C ARG A 167 -9.26 -4.62 -0.83
N ARG A 168 -10.37 -4.05 -1.31
CA ARG A 168 -11.23 -4.72 -2.29
C ARG A 168 -10.51 -4.94 -3.64
N VAL A 169 -9.74 -3.94 -4.09
CA VAL A 169 -8.93 -4.05 -5.31
C VAL A 169 -7.79 -5.04 -5.11
N GLU A 170 -7.12 -5.02 -3.95
CA GLU A 170 -6.04 -5.95 -3.61
C GLU A 170 -6.54 -7.39 -3.59
N THR A 171 -7.68 -7.66 -2.95
CA THR A 171 -8.29 -9.00 -2.96
C THR A 171 -8.68 -9.45 -4.35
N GLU A 172 -9.12 -8.54 -5.22
CA GLU A 172 -9.45 -8.90 -6.61
C GLU A 172 -8.21 -9.27 -7.42
N ILE A 173 -7.12 -8.50 -7.27
CA ILE A 173 -5.84 -8.80 -7.90
C ILE A 173 -5.34 -10.17 -7.43
N LEU A 174 -5.30 -10.39 -6.12
CA LEU A 174 -4.88 -11.66 -5.54
C LEU A 174 -5.77 -12.83 -6.00
N ARG A 175 -7.08 -12.62 -6.10
CA ARG A 175 -8.01 -13.63 -6.63
C ARG A 175 -7.70 -14.00 -8.08
N ARG A 176 -7.33 -13.03 -8.91
CA ARG A 176 -6.98 -13.28 -10.33
C ARG A 176 -5.60 -13.93 -10.49
N GLU A 177 -4.64 -13.53 -9.68
CA GLU A 177 -3.29 -14.08 -9.70
C GLU A 177 -3.22 -15.47 -9.05
N SER A 178 -4.20 -15.82 -8.20
CA SER A 178 -4.23 -17.12 -7.54
C SER A 178 -4.47 -18.29 -8.51
N THR A 179 -3.69 -19.35 -8.30
CA THR A 179 -3.82 -20.60 -9.05
C THR A 179 -5.23 -21.18 -8.89
N PRO A 180 -5.75 -21.93 -9.88
CA PRO A 180 -7.03 -22.62 -9.76
C PRO A 180 -7.18 -23.44 -8.47
N ALA A 181 -6.10 -24.09 -8.03
CA ALA A 181 -6.02 -24.83 -6.77
C ALA A 181 -6.23 -23.94 -5.54
N MET A 182 -5.57 -22.79 -5.46
CA MET A 182 -5.73 -21.86 -4.34
C MET A 182 -7.10 -21.19 -4.32
N ARG A 183 -7.69 -20.92 -5.49
CA ARG A 183 -9.08 -20.45 -5.60
C ARG A 183 -10.06 -21.47 -5.03
N LEU A 184 -9.92 -22.73 -5.44
CA LEU A 184 -10.74 -23.83 -4.93
C LEU A 184 -10.58 -23.98 -3.41
N LEU A 185 -9.34 -23.91 -2.88
CA LEU A 185 -9.12 -23.96 -1.43
C LEU A 185 -9.86 -22.84 -0.70
N ASN A 186 -9.76 -21.60 -1.19
CA ASN A 186 -10.44 -20.46 -0.62
C ASN A 186 -11.97 -20.65 -0.64
N ASP A 187 -12.52 -21.12 -1.76
CA ASP A 187 -13.96 -21.39 -1.89
C ASP A 187 -14.42 -22.47 -0.90
N LEU A 188 -13.65 -23.56 -0.75
CA LEU A 188 -13.92 -24.64 0.20
C LEU A 188 -13.89 -24.17 1.66
N LEU A 189 -12.92 -23.33 2.02
CA LEU A 189 -12.83 -22.77 3.37
C LEU A 189 -13.98 -21.79 3.66
N ASN A 190 -14.41 -21.01 2.67
CA ASN A 190 -15.53 -20.07 2.82
C ASN A 190 -16.90 -20.74 2.95
N LEU A 191 -17.02 -22.03 2.59
CA LEU A 191 -18.23 -22.83 2.86
C LEU A 191 -18.35 -23.24 4.34
N HIS A 192 -17.32 -23.06 5.17
CA HIS A 192 -17.38 -23.46 6.57
C HIS A 192 -18.14 -22.42 7.41
N ASP A 193 -19.37 -22.75 7.80
CA ASP A 193 -20.21 -21.90 8.66
C ASP A 193 -19.76 -21.86 10.15
N GLY A 194 -18.67 -22.55 10.52
CA GLY A 194 -18.10 -22.53 11.87
C GLY A 194 -18.62 -23.59 12.84
N PHE A 195 -19.64 -24.37 12.47
CA PHE A 195 -20.36 -25.25 13.41
C PHE A 195 -20.33 -26.74 13.10
N ASP A 196 -20.40 -27.17 11.83
CA ASP A 196 -20.48 -28.60 11.45
C ASP A 196 -19.40 -28.98 10.43
N ASP A 197 -18.32 -29.60 10.94
CA ASP A 197 -17.21 -30.09 10.11
C ASP A 197 -17.64 -31.28 9.22
N GLU A 198 -18.61 -32.10 9.64
CA GLU A 198 -19.03 -33.29 8.88
C GLU A 198 -19.94 -32.94 7.70
N GLU A 199 -20.88 -32.01 7.92
CA GLU A 199 -21.74 -31.47 6.86
C GLU A 199 -20.90 -30.68 5.86
N TRP A 200 -20.01 -29.80 6.36
CA TRP A 200 -19.06 -29.07 5.53
C TRP A 200 -18.19 -29.98 4.66
N LEU A 201 -17.62 -31.06 5.22
CA LEU A 201 -16.80 -32.00 4.44
C LEU A 201 -17.60 -32.75 3.36
N LYS A 202 -18.91 -32.97 3.56
CA LYS A 202 -19.78 -33.57 2.52
C LYS A 202 -20.04 -32.58 1.39
N GLU A 203 -20.26 -31.30 1.71
CA GLU A 203 -20.41 -30.24 0.71
C GLU A 203 -19.11 -30.03 -0.06
N CYS A 204 -17.98 -29.98 0.64
CA CYS A 204 -16.65 -29.92 0.04
C CYS A 204 -16.41 -31.11 -0.90
N ARG A 205 -16.79 -32.33 -0.49
CA ARG A 205 -16.67 -33.52 -1.35
C ARG A 205 -17.48 -33.35 -2.64
N LYS A 206 -18.72 -32.88 -2.52
CA LYS A 206 -19.59 -32.66 -3.67
C LYS A 206 -19.00 -31.62 -4.62
N LEU A 207 -18.50 -30.51 -4.09
CA LEU A 207 -17.90 -29.42 -4.87
C LEU A 207 -16.59 -29.87 -5.54
N MET A 208 -15.75 -30.62 -4.84
CA MET A 208 -14.54 -31.22 -5.40
C MET A 208 -14.85 -32.21 -6.54
N ILE A 209 -15.89 -33.04 -6.39
CA ILE A 209 -16.35 -33.93 -7.48
C ILE A 209 -16.85 -33.11 -8.68
N ASP A 210 -17.54 -31.99 -8.45
CA ASP A 210 -18.03 -31.17 -9.57
C ASP A 210 -16.90 -30.41 -10.28
N THR A 211 -15.87 -30.02 -9.54
CA THR A 211 -14.79 -29.15 -10.04
C THR A 211 -13.60 -29.92 -10.62
N PHE A 212 -13.23 -31.07 -10.05
CA PHE A 212 -12.10 -31.84 -10.57
C PHE A 212 -12.46 -32.49 -11.91
N PRO A 213 -11.59 -32.43 -12.94
CA PRO A 213 -11.81 -33.21 -14.14
C PRO A 213 -11.68 -34.71 -13.86
N ARG A 214 -12.39 -35.52 -14.63
CA ARG A 214 -12.26 -36.98 -14.55
C ARG A 214 -10.90 -37.40 -15.11
N GLU A 215 -10.07 -38.00 -14.27
CA GLU A 215 -8.74 -38.48 -14.63
C GLU A 215 -8.75 -39.85 -15.35
N ASP A 216 -9.62 -40.04 -16.36
CA ASP A 216 -9.56 -41.24 -17.19
C ASP A 216 -8.42 -41.08 -18.22
N PRO A 217 -7.47 -42.04 -18.34
CA PRO A 217 -6.34 -41.96 -19.28
C PRO A 217 -6.70 -41.59 -20.71
N PHE A 218 -7.92 -41.92 -21.15
CA PHE A 218 -8.41 -41.56 -22.48
C PHE A 218 -8.88 -40.10 -22.57
N SER A 219 -9.36 -39.47 -21.49
CA SER A 219 -9.77 -38.06 -21.48
C SER A 219 -8.59 -37.09 -21.41
N ILE A 220 -7.47 -37.51 -20.81
CA ILE A 220 -6.23 -36.71 -20.77
C ILE A 220 -5.51 -36.69 -22.12
N LEU A 221 -5.61 -37.79 -22.90
CA LEU A 221 -4.88 -37.95 -24.16
C LEU A 221 -5.71 -37.59 -25.40
N VAL A 222 -7.03 -37.53 -25.30
CA VAL A 222 -7.93 -37.27 -26.44
C VAL A 222 -8.37 -35.80 -26.43
N PRO A 223 -8.03 -35.02 -27.47
CA PRO A 223 -8.47 -33.63 -27.58
C PRO A 223 -9.99 -33.51 -27.51
N ALA A 224 -10.48 -32.44 -26.87
CA ALA A 224 -11.90 -32.15 -26.78
C ALA A 224 -12.53 -32.13 -28.19
N GLY A 225 -13.63 -32.89 -28.37
CA GLY A 225 -14.35 -33.01 -29.64
C GLY A 225 -13.86 -34.09 -30.60
N PHE A 226 -12.89 -34.92 -30.21
CA PHE A 226 -12.48 -36.11 -30.96
C PHE A 226 -13.25 -37.35 -30.50
N ASP A 227 -14.09 -37.91 -31.37
CA ASP A 227 -14.76 -39.17 -31.11
C ASP A 227 -13.84 -40.36 -31.45
N ILE A 228 -13.50 -41.14 -30.42
CA ILE A 228 -12.59 -42.30 -30.51
C ILE A 228 -13.18 -43.40 -31.40
N ASP A 229 -14.50 -43.57 -31.40
CA ASP A 229 -15.16 -44.65 -32.12
C ASP A 229 -15.31 -44.32 -33.62
N SER A 230 -15.74 -43.10 -33.96
CA SER A 230 -15.90 -42.68 -35.36
C SER A 230 -14.64 -42.10 -35.99
N HIS A 231 -13.57 -41.87 -35.21
CA HIS A 231 -12.32 -41.24 -35.63
C HIS A 231 -12.55 -39.86 -36.31
N GLN A 232 -13.63 -39.19 -35.95
CA GLN A 232 -14.02 -37.88 -36.49
C GLN A 232 -14.10 -36.87 -35.36
N GLY A 233 -13.65 -35.65 -35.65
CA GLY A 233 -13.67 -34.57 -34.68
C GLY A 233 -12.76 -33.43 -35.07
N ARG A 234 -13.24 -32.19 -34.91
CA ARG A 234 -12.38 -31.01 -35.00
C ARG A 234 -11.56 -30.99 -33.70
N MET A 235 -10.25 -31.20 -33.81
CA MET A 235 -9.36 -31.08 -32.66
C MET A 235 -9.43 -29.64 -32.15
N VAL A 236 -10.04 -29.45 -30.98
CA VAL A 236 -9.99 -28.21 -30.23
C VAL A 236 -8.78 -28.35 -29.30
N PRO A 237 -7.78 -27.46 -29.37
CA PRO A 237 -6.73 -27.43 -28.35
C PRO A 237 -7.41 -27.25 -26.99
N PRO A 238 -7.04 -28.02 -25.95
CA PRO A 238 -7.59 -27.81 -24.62
C PRO A 238 -7.25 -26.37 -24.20
N GLU A 239 -8.28 -25.56 -23.94
CA GLU A 239 -8.12 -24.20 -23.40
C GLU A 239 -7.94 -24.22 -21.87
N ASP A 240 -8.14 -25.37 -21.23
CA ASP A 240 -8.19 -25.50 -19.78
C ASP A 240 -6.81 -25.87 -19.21
N ASP A 241 -6.21 -24.96 -18.44
CA ASP A 241 -5.06 -25.23 -17.57
C ASP A 241 -5.41 -26.21 -16.43
N ASP A 242 -6.68 -26.63 -16.32
CA ASP A 242 -7.23 -27.39 -15.20
C ASP A 242 -7.16 -28.91 -15.37
N ILE A 243 -6.54 -29.44 -16.43
CA ILE A 243 -6.48 -30.89 -16.73
C ILE A 243 -5.94 -31.71 -15.55
N LEU A 244 -5.02 -31.14 -14.77
CA LEU A 244 -4.40 -31.77 -13.60
C LEU A 244 -4.78 -31.09 -12.28
N LEU A 245 -5.91 -30.38 -12.24
CA LEU A 245 -6.33 -29.57 -11.10
C LEU A 245 -6.29 -30.31 -9.76
N ARG A 246 -6.67 -31.59 -9.71
CA ARG A 246 -6.61 -32.38 -8.48
C ARG A 246 -5.17 -32.62 -8.01
N VAL A 247 -4.25 -32.91 -8.95
CA VAL A 247 -2.82 -33.12 -8.66
C VAL A 247 -2.18 -31.81 -8.22
N ASP A 248 -2.49 -30.71 -8.92
CA ASP A 248 -1.98 -29.38 -8.57
C ASP A 248 -2.55 -28.91 -7.23
N PHE A 249 -3.83 -29.17 -6.94
CA PHE A 249 -4.44 -28.92 -5.64
C PHE A 249 -3.72 -29.66 -4.53
N VAL A 250 -3.50 -30.97 -4.67
CA VAL A 250 -2.81 -31.75 -3.63
C VAL A 250 -1.37 -31.26 -3.43
N ARG A 251 -0.64 -30.98 -4.51
CA ARG A 251 0.75 -30.50 -4.44
C ARG A 251 0.84 -29.12 -3.78
N GLU A 252 0.11 -28.14 -4.29
CA GLU A 252 0.20 -26.75 -3.83
C GLU A 252 -0.33 -26.58 -2.41
N VAL A 253 -1.42 -27.27 -2.06
CA VAL A 253 -1.97 -27.21 -0.69
C VAL A 253 -1.04 -27.91 0.31
N ASP A 254 -0.38 -29.02 -0.07
CA ASP A 254 0.61 -29.66 0.79
C ASP A 254 1.85 -28.78 0.99
N GLU A 255 2.36 -28.14 -0.06
CA GLU A 255 3.46 -27.17 0.02
C GLU A 255 3.11 -26.00 0.96
N LEU A 256 1.91 -25.43 0.82
CA LEU A 256 1.40 -24.37 1.70
C LEU A 256 1.32 -24.85 3.17
N LEU A 257 0.81 -26.06 3.41
CA LEU A 257 0.73 -26.62 4.76
C LEU A 257 2.12 -26.80 5.38
N GLN A 258 3.11 -27.22 4.60
CA GLN A 258 4.49 -27.36 5.07
C GLN A 258 5.09 -26.00 5.45
N GLU A 259 4.88 -24.96 4.64
CA GLU A 259 5.32 -23.59 4.93
C GLU A 259 4.68 -23.08 6.23
N VAL A 260 3.34 -23.14 6.33
CA VAL A 260 2.60 -22.65 7.49
C VAL A 260 2.98 -23.38 8.77
N GLN A 261 3.25 -24.70 8.70
CA GLN A 261 3.71 -25.49 9.84
C GLN A 261 5.14 -25.12 10.26
N SER A 262 6.04 -24.88 9.30
CA SER A 262 7.43 -24.51 9.59
C SER A 262 7.53 -23.19 10.35
N GLU A 263 6.73 -22.18 9.99
CA GLU A 263 6.61 -20.92 10.73
C GLU A 263 6.01 -21.11 12.12
N ASN A 264 5.14 -22.10 12.26
CA ASN A 264 4.42 -22.36 13.51
C ASN A 264 5.32 -22.97 14.60
N VAL A 265 6.31 -23.76 14.21
CA VAL A 265 7.28 -24.35 15.14
C VAL A 265 8.18 -23.28 15.77
N VAL A 266 8.41 -22.16 15.06
CA VAL A 266 9.24 -21.04 15.53
C VAL A 266 8.49 -20.17 16.56
N ALA A 267 7.16 -20.16 16.54
CA ALA A 267 6.33 -19.41 17.48
C ALA A 267 6.05 -20.23 18.77
N GLU A 268 7.02 -20.27 19.68
CA GLU A 268 6.86 -20.94 20.97
C GLU A 268 5.72 -20.33 21.82
N PHE A 269 5.03 -21.19 22.56
CA PHE A 269 3.95 -20.84 23.47
C PHE A 269 4.42 -19.90 24.59
N GLN A 270 4.02 -18.64 24.53
CA GLN A 270 4.12 -17.75 25.68
C GLN A 270 3.15 -18.24 26.77
N GLN A 271 3.69 -18.91 27.79
CA GLN A 271 2.97 -19.34 28.99
C GLN A 271 2.72 -18.15 29.93
N GLY A 272 1.87 -17.22 29.51
CA GLY A 272 1.40 -16.12 30.34
C GLY A 272 -0.12 -16.21 30.57
N PHE A 273 -0.58 -15.72 31.72
CA PHE A 273 -2.02 -15.47 31.97
C PHE A 273 -2.40 -14.01 31.66
N ASP A 274 -1.47 -13.23 31.12
CA ASP A 274 -1.72 -11.85 30.72
C ASP A 274 -2.70 -11.80 29.54
N ALA A 275 -3.47 -10.71 29.43
CA ALA A 275 -4.45 -10.54 28.37
C ALA A 275 -3.84 -10.70 26.96
N GLU A 276 -2.60 -10.25 26.79
CA GLU A 276 -1.82 -10.39 25.55
C GLU A 276 -1.45 -11.87 25.26
N ALA A 277 -1.06 -12.62 26.30
CA ALA A 277 -0.75 -14.05 26.17
C ALA A 277 -2.00 -14.90 25.90
N VAL A 278 -3.15 -14.54 26.48
CA VAL A 278 -4.44 -15.18 26.18
C VAL A 278 -4.85 -14.90 24.73
N ALA A 279 -4.73 -13.66 24.25
CA ALA A 279 -5.02 -13.30 22.87
C ALA A 279 -4.11 -14.04 21.87
N ALA A 280 -2.81 -14.11 22.17
CA ALA A 280 -1.84 -14.87 21.37
C ALA A 280 -2.20 -16.37 21.33
N ARG A 281 -2.60 -16.94 22.47
CA ARG A 281 -3.04 -18.35 22.54
C ARG A 281 -4.32 -18.61 21.74
N LEU A 282 -5.31 -17.73 21.81
CA LEU A 282 -6.55 -17.87 21.03
C LEU A 282 -6.26 -17.80 19.53
N LYS A 283 -5.47 -16.81 19.10
CA LYS A 283 -5.02 -16.70 17.71
C LYS A 283 -4.28 -17.95 17.24
N GLN A 284 -3.46 -18.54 18.11
CA GLN A 284 -2.75 -19.78 17.84
C GLN A 284 -3.70 -20.98 17.74
N GLN A 285 -4.75 -21.03 18.55
CA GLN A 285 -5.78 -22.06 18.48
C GLN A 285 -6.58 -21.97 17.18
N GLU A 286 -6.98 -20.77 16.76
CA GLU A 286 -7.63 -20.53 15.47
C GLU A 286 -6.74 -20.98 14.31
N LYS A 287 -5.44 -20.60 14.32
CA LYS A 287 -4.47 -21.05 13.31
C LYS A 287 -4.38 -22.58 13.26
N GLN A 288 -4.32 -23.24 14.42
CA GLN A 288 -4.28 -24.70 14.51
C GLN A 288 -5.57 -25.36 14.01
N GLN A 289 -6.73 -24.74 14.24
CA GLN A 289 -8.01 -25.22 13.72
C GLN A 289 -8.03 -25.16 12.19
N ILE A 290 -7.63 -24.04 11.61
CA ILE A 290 -7.56 -23.86 10.14
C ILE A 290 -6.60 -24.88 9.54
N ILE A 291 -5.43 -25.12 10.16
CA ILE A 291 -4.48 -26.15 9.68
C ILE A 291 -5.14 -27.53 9.61
N ARG A 292 -5.91 -27.93 10.64
CA ARG A 292 -6.61 -29.22 10.64
C ARG A 292 -7.72 -29.29 9.60
N GLN A 293 -8.43 -28.19 9.37
CA GLN A 293 -9.44 -28.09 8.32
C GLN A 293 -8.79 -28.31 6.94
N VAL A 294 -7.68 -27.62 6.65
CA VAL A 294 -6.96 -27.77 5.38
C VAL A 294 -6.39 -29.18 5.22
N GLN A 295 -5.85 -29.79 6.28
CA GLN A 295 -5.43 -31.20 6.27
C GLN A 295 -6.58 -32.15 5.93
N SER A 296 -7.77 -31.90 6.50
CA SER A 296 -8.96 -32.71 6.23
C SER A 296 -9.43 -32.58 4.78
N LEU A 297 -9.31 -31.39 4.18
CA LEU A 297 -9.57 -31.16 2.76
C LEU A 297 -8.53 -31.87 1.87
N LEU A 298 -7.26 -31.88 2.26
CA LEU A 298 -6.20 -32.58 1.53
C LEU A 298 -6.43 -34.10 1.54
N ASP A 299 -6.74 -34.66 2.70
CA ASP A 299 -7.09 -36.09 2.84
C ASP A 299 -8.34 -36.44 2.03
N LEU A 300 -9.32 -35.54 1.99
CA LEU A 300 -10.52 -35.69 1.17
C LEU A 300 -10.19 -35.72 -0.32
N ALA A 301 -9.34 -34.80 -0.81
CA ALA A 301 -8.92 -34.75 -2.20
C ALA A 301 -8.13 -36.00 -2.63
N MET A 302 -7.26 -36.52 -1.75
CA MET A 302 -6.51 -37.76 -1.98
C MET A 302 -7.39 -39.01 -1.98
N SER A 303 -8.41 -39.06 -1.11
CA SER A 303 -9.31 -40.21 -0.95
C SER A 303 -10.53 -40.18 -1.88
N LEU A 304 -10.63 -39.15 -2.73
CA LEU A 304 -11.77 -38.92 -3.58
C LEU A 304 -11.92 -40.02 -4.64
N LYS A 305 -13.13 -40.58 -4.73
CA LYS A 305 -13.52 -41.60 -5.71
C LYS A 305 -14.74 -41.10 -6.47
N TRP A 306 -14.72 -41.34 -7.78
CA TRP A 306 -15.76 -40.99 -8.75
C TRP A 306 -16.88 -42.02 -8.79
#